data_AF-A0ABD1G4S6-F1
#
_entry.id   AF-A0ABD1G4S6-F1
#
_cell.length_a   1.000
_cell.length_b   1.000
_cell.length_c   1.000
_cell.angle_alpha   90.00
_cell.angle_beta   90.00
_cell.angle_gamma   90.00
#
_symmetry.space_group_name_H-M   'P 1'
#
loop_
_entity.id
_entity.type
_entity.pdbx_description
1 polymer ?
#
loop_
_entity_poly.entity_id
_entity_poly.type
_entity_poly.pdbx_seq_one_letter_code
_entity_poly.pdbx_strand_id
1 'polypeptide(L)'
;MGEPTSKKKVIIAAVASILLVGAIVAAVLTTRGSHEESPPDVGSTTRAVDAICAPTRFQETCYASLQGVNTTDPKKLIEAAIEVAVTKVGNVLSESALLKAAATDPMTEGAFDVCREVLEKAVRDLRRAVDKIDVLDEGSSMKEFVADLRTWLSAVITNQETCIDAFQYATGDTGQKMKNLLRTARELSSNGLAMVTDISEFLDTLQLGDILGGGDGTSGGSRKLMEQEQEPEPEPEAEGDGFVTKRLLAATALSVKPTIVVAKDGSGKFKSITDAVASIAKTIPPHTSINGTNGTFIVIMIKAGVYDETVTIPWGLNKLVLIGAGPTATKITGKKSVKGGVPTYSTATLAVNSDDFVAKDIGVENTAGPQGLQALAVRISGDKSVLYNVRMDGYQDTLCADVYRQYFRSCIISGTIDFLFGNGLTLYQDCTFITRKPAPGQECAVTAHGRSDPKSNTALIIQNCKFTAEPGLLQVKPPVQAFLGRPWKPLSRTIIMQSHIEGFINEAGWARWVKDVGIDTCFYVEYGNKGPGANLSKRVKWKGIHTLNGQQIQSWTGGKVFTGETWIKESGVPYSPAM
;
A
#
# COMPACT_ATOMS: atom_id res chain seq x y z
N MET A 1 -43.38 -26.68 -13.29
CA MET A 1 -42.17 -27.49 -13.02
C MET A 1 -41.19 -27.23 -14.15
N GLY A 2 -40.25 -26.31 -13.95
CA GLY A 2 -39.20 -25.98 -14.93
C GLY A 2 -37.85 -26.44 -14.39
N GLU A 3 -37.16 -27.29 -15.14
CA GLU A 3 -35.86 -27.88 -14.76
C GLU A 3 -34.73 -26.84 -14.63
N PRO A 4 -33.90 -26.90 -13.57
CA PRO A 4 -32.66 -26.14 -13.47
C PRO A 4 -31.46 -27.02 -13.86
N THR A 5 -31.19 -27.23 -15.15
CA THR A 5 -30.11 -28.12 -15.63
C THR A 5 -28.89 -27.40 -16.24
N SER A 6 -28.91 -26.07 -16.37
CA SER A 6 -27.79 -25.31 -16.97
C SER A 6 -26.69 -24.92 -15.96
N LYS A 7 -27.04 -24.40 -14.77
CA LYS A 7 -26.05 -23.94 -13.78
C LYS A 7 -25.22 -25.06 -13.17
N LYS A 8 -25.80 -26.26 -13.00
CA LYS A 8 -25.06 -27.44 -12.50
C LYS A 8 -24.02 -27.93 -13.51
N LYS A 9 -24.29 -27.85 -14.82
CA LYS A 9 -23.34 -28.26 -15.87
C LYS A 9 -22.14 -27.32 -15.96
N VAL A 10 -22.33 -26.01 -15.75
CA VAL A 10 -21.23 -25.02 -15.72
C VAL A 10 -20.35 -25.18 -14.48
N ILE A 11 -20.94 -25.46 -13.31
CA ILE A 11 -20.18 -25.71 -12.07
C ILE A 11 -19.43 -27.04 -12.15
N ILE A 12 -20.04 -28.09 -12.72
CA ILE A 12 -19.37 -29.39 -12.91
C ILE A 12 -18.24 -29.25 -13.95
N ALA A 13 -18.41 -28.47 -15.01
CA ALA A 13 -17.34 -28.20 -15.98
C ALA A 13 -16.19 -27.40 -15.35
N ALA A 14 -16.47 -26.37 -14.55
CA ALA A 14 -15.44 -25.58 -13.86
C ALA A 14 -14.67 -26.42 -12.83
N VAL A 15 -15.37 -27.23 -12.03
CA VAL A 15 -14.75 -28.13 -11.04
C VAL A 15 -13.97 -29.26 -11.72
N ALA A 16 -14.47 -29.81 -12.83
CA ALA A 16 -13.75 -30.81 -13.61
C ALA A 16 -12.49 -30.23 -14.28
N SER A 17 -12.53 -28.96 -14.71
CA SER A 17 -11.35 -28.25 -15.23
C SER A 17 -10.28 -28.07 -14.16
N ILE A 18 -10.68 -27.67 -12.95
CA ILE A 18 -9.78 -27.51 -11.80
C ILE A 18 -9.18 -28.85 -11.36
N LEU A 19 -9.98 -29.94 -11.36
CA LEU A 19 -9.50 -31.28 -11.03
C LEU A 19 -8.57 -31.86 -12.11
N LEU A 20 -8.83 -31.57 -13.38
CA LEU A 20 -7.95 -31.98 -14.48
C LEU A 20 -6.61 -31.23 -14.42
N VAL A 21 -6.63 -29.94 -14.09
CA VAL A 21 -5.42 -29.12 -13.86
C VAL A 21 -4.64 -29.63 -12.65
N GLY A 22 -5.32 -29.96 -11.54
CA GLY A 22 -4.70 -30.57 -10.36
C GLY A 22 -4.04 -31.93 -10.64
N ALA A 23 -4.68 -32.78 -11.43
CA ALA A 23 -4.13 -34.08 -11.82
C ALA A 23 -2.92 -33.98 -12.77
N ILE A 24 -2.91 -32.97 -13.65
CA ILE A 24 -1.80 -32.73 -14.59
C ILE A 24 -0.56 -32.19 -13.84
N VAL A 25 -0.74 -31.29 -12.87
CA VAL A 25 0.37 -30.79 -12.04
C VAL A 25 0.94 -31.91 -11.15
N ALA A 26 0.08 -32.77 -10.59
CA ALA A 26 0.53 -33.95 -9.85
C ALA A 26 1.34 -34.92 -10.73
N ALA A 27 0.92 -35.14 -11.98
CA ALA A 27 1.65 -36.00 -12.91
C ALA A 27 3.05 -35.44 -13.25
N VAL A 28 3.18 -34.12 -13.41
CA VAL A 28 4.47 -33.45 -13.68
C VAL A 28 5.42 -33.51 -12.47
N LEU A 29 4.89 -33.47 -11.24
CA LEU A 29 5.70 -33.56 -10.03
C LEU A 29 6.15 -34.99 -9.69
N THR A 30 5.42 -36.02 -10.14
CA THR A 30 5.77 -37.43 -9.88
C THR A 30 6.85 -38.03 -10.81
N THR A 31 7.26 -37.35 -11.88
CA THR A 31 8.26 -37.88 -12.83
C THR A 31 9.71 -37.52 -12.49
N ARG A 32 10.02 -37.08 -11.26
CA ARG A 32 11.41 -36.96 -10.76
C ARG A 32 12.00 -38.35 -10.45
N GLY A 33 12.21 -39.13 -11.49
CA GLY A 33 12.97 -40.37 -11.50
C GLY A 33 13.84 -40.39 -12.75
N SER A 34 15.07 -39.89 -12.62
CA SER A 34 16.23 -40.09 -13.51
C SER A 34 15.95 -40.39 -14.99
N HIS A 35 15.83 -39.36 -15.84
CA HIS A 35 16.09 -39.46 -17.29
C HIS A 35 16.37 -38.07 -17.89
N GLU A 36 17.25 -38.02 -18.90
CA GLU A 36 17.67 -36.83 -19.65
C GLU A 36 16.48 -35.93 -20.09
N GLU A 37 16.59 -34.62 -19.85
CA GLU A 37 15.58 -33.62 -20.24
C GLU A 37 15.46 -33.53 -21.77
N SER A 38 14.41 -34.15 -22.30
CA SER A 38 13.90 -33.84 -23.65
C SER A 38 13.12 -32.52 -23.59
N PRO A 39 13.17 -31.65 -24.62
CA PRO A 39 12.39 -30.42 -24.64
C PRO A 39 10.89 -30.70 -24.52
N PRO A 40 10.12 -29.84 -23.83
CA PRO A 40 8.69 -30.04 -23.64
C PRO A 40 7.97 -30.08 -24.99
N ASP A 41 7.01 -31.02 -25.13
CA ASP A 41 6.12 -31.10 -26.30
C ASP A 41 5.30 -29.80 -26.44
N VAL A 42 5.11 -29.33 -27.68
CA VAL A 42 4.41 -28.08 -27.98
C VAL A 42 3.01 -28.07 -27.35
N GLY A 43 2.33 -29.22 -27.30
CA GLY A 43 1.01 -29.36 -26.69
C GLY A 43 0.98 -29.30 -25.16
N SER A 44 2.09 -29.52 -24.45
CA SER A 44 2.16 -29.36 -22.99
C SER A 44 2.48 -27.91 -22.60
N THR A 45 3.37 -27.25 -23.33
CA THR A 45 3.66 -25.82 -23.18
C THR A 45 2.40 -24.97 -23.40
N THR A 46 1.61 -25.23 -24.44
CA THR A 46 0.34 -24.49 -24.68
C THR A 46 -0.62 -24.61 -23.49
N ARG A 47 -0.76 -25.81 -22.91
CA ARG A 47 -1.63 -26.03 -21.75
C ARG A 47 -1.16 -25.30 -20.50
N ALA A 48 0.15 -25.21 -20.28
CA ALA A 48 0.71 -24.46 -19.16
C ALA A 48 0.45 -22.95 -19.31
N VAL A 49 0.63 -22.41 -20.52
CA VAL A 49 0.31 -21.00 -20.84
C VAL A 49 -1.19 -20.73 -20.66
N ASP A 50 -2.07 -21.63 -21.09
CA ASP A 50 -3.51 -21.49 -20.87
C ASP A 50 -3.87 -21.39 -19.39
N ALA A 51 -3.27 -22.22 -18.54
CA ALA A 51 -3.52 -22.21 -17.11
C ALA A 51 -3.08 -20.88 -16.45
N ILE A 52 -1.95 -20.32 -16.89
CA ILE A 52 -1.42 -19.05 -16.39
C ILE A 52 -2.22 -17.84 -16.89
N CYS A 53 -2.66 -17.87 -18.15
CA CYS A 53 -3.38 -16.75 -18.76
C CYS A 53 -4.89 -16.74 -18.47
N ALA A 54 -5.51 -17.90 -18.20
CA ALA A 54 -6.92 -18.02 -17.84
C ALA A 54 -7.40 -17.04 -16.73
N PRO A 55 -6.70 -16.88 -15.59
CA PRO A 55 -7.12 -15.97 -14.52
C PRO A 55 -6.98 -14.47 -14.84
N THR A 56 -6.29 -14.13 -15.93
CA THR A 56 -5.94 -12.76 -16.25
C THR A 56 -7.11 -11.99 -16.88
N ARG A 57 -7.16 -10.68 -16.63
CA ARG A 57 -8.18 -9.81 -17.23
C ARG A 57 -7.93 -9.55 -18.72
N PHE A 58 -6.66 -9.52 -19.13
CA PHE A 58 -6.25 -9.19 -20.50
C PHE A 58 -5.58 -10.40 -21.14
N GLN A 59 -6.39 -11.44 -21.42
CA GLN A 59 -5.92 -12.73 -21.90
C GLN A 59 -5.11 -12.62 -23.19
N GLU A 60 -5.56 -11.84 -24.17
CA GLU A 60 -4.81 -11.63 -25.43
C GLU A 60 -3.41 -11.09 -25.18
N THR A 61 -3.28 -10.06 -24.32
CA THR A 61 -2.00 -9.48 -23.94
C THR A 61 -1.13 -10.48 -23.15
N CYS A 62 -1.74 -11.37 -22.35
CA CYS A 62 -1.04 -12.45 -21.66
C CYS A 62 -0.44 -13.46 -22.65
N TYR A 63 -1.24 -14.00 -23.56
CA TYR A 63 -0.77 -14.93 -24.58
C TYR A 63 0.32 -14.33 -25.47
N ALA A 64 0.16 -13.07 -25.87
CA ALA A 64 1.17 -12.35 -26.64
C ALA A 64 2.49 -12.20 -25.87
N SER A 65 2.45 -11.99 -24.55
CA SER A 65 3.65 -11.87 -23.72
C SER A 65 4.43 -13.17 -23.55
N LEU A 66 3.77 -14.32 -23.71
CA LEU A 66 4.37 -15.65 -23.54
C LEU A 66 4.66 -16.36 -24.88
N GLN A 67 4.48 -15.65 -26.00
CA GLN A 67 4.78 -16.19 -27.31
C GLN A 67 6.27 -16.54 -27.44
N GLY A 68 6.57 -17.79 -27.78
CA GLY A 68 7.94 -18.27 -27.95
C GLY A 68 8.63 -18.73 -26.66
N VAL A 69 7.96 -18.66 -25.51
CA VAL A 69 8.45 -19.22 -24.24
C VAL A 69 8.21 -20.73 -24.26
N ASN A 70 9.28 -21.54 -24.26
CA ASN A 70 9.19 -22.99 -24.34
C ASN A 70 9.45 -23.67 -22.98
N THR A 71 8.52 -23.50 -22.04
CA THR A 71 8.58 -24.16 -20.73
C THR A 71 7.18 -24.46 -20.19
N THR A 72 7.07 -25.52 -19.39
CA THR A 72 5.86 -25.86 -18.64
C THR A 72 5.93 -25.41 -17.18
N ASP A 73 7.06 -24.83 -16.76
CA ASP A 73 7.29 -24.36 -15.39
C ASP A 73 6.52 -23.06 -15.12
N PRO A 74 5.52 -23.06 -14.20
CA PRO A 74 4.75 -21.88 -13.85
C PRO A 74 5.61 -20.70 -13.40
N LYS A 75 6.71 -20.97 -12.68
CA LYS A 75 7.63 -19.94 -12.17
C LYS A 75 8.24 -19.16 -13.34
N LYS A 76 8.83 -19.88 -14.29
CA LYS A 76 9.46 -19.31 -15.49
C LYS A 76 8.46 -18.62 -16.42
N LEU A 77 7.23 -19.12 -16.51
CA LEU A 77 6.16 -18.45 -17.26
C LEU A 77 5.79 -17.11 -16.61
N ILE A 78 5.69 -17.04 -15.29
CA ILE A 78 5.43 -15.78 -14.59
C ILE A 78 6.59 -14.80 -14.77
N GLU A 79 7.82 -15.25 -14.55
CA GLU A 79 9.02 -14.43 -14.75
C GLU A 79 9.05 -13.85 -16.16
N ALA A 80 8.82 -14.67 -17.19
CA ALA A 80 8.78 -14.22 -18.58
C ALA A 80 7.70 -13.14 -18.81
N ALA A 81 6.48 -13.33 -18.29
CA ALA A 81 5.42 -12.32 -18.43
C ALA A 81 5.77 -11.00 -17.70
N ILE A 82 6.36 -11.07 -16.50
CA ILE A 82 6.79 -9.90 -15.74
C ILE A 82 7.95 -9.18 -16.44
N GLU A 83 8.89 -9.90 -17.06
CA GLU A 83 10.00 -9.32 -17.84
C GLU A 83 9.53 -8.57 -19.09
N VAL A 84 8.46 -9.06 -19.75
CA VAL A 84 7.81 -8.30 -20.82
C VAL A 84 7.20 -7.01 -20.29
N ALA A 85 6.63 -7.03 -19.07
CA ALA A 85 6.15 -5.82 -18.40
C ALA A 85 7.29 -4.84 -18.07
N VAL A 86 8.43 -5.33 -17.55
CA VAL A 86 9.65 -4.53 -17.31
C VAL A 86 10.07 -3.81 -18.58
N THR A 87 10.18 -4.55 -19.68
CA THR A 87 10.56 -4.02 -20.99
C THR A 87 9.57 -2.97 -21.46
N LYS A 88 8.26 -3.22 -21.33
CA LYS A 88 7.25 -2.28 -21.83
C LYS A 88 7.22 -1.00 -21.01
N VAL A 89 7.38 -1.06 -19.67
CA VAL A 89 7.51 0.15 -18.84
C VAL A 89 8.80 0.90 -19.15
N GLY A 90 9.91 0.20 -19.38
CA GLY A 90 11.18 0.78 -19.80
C GLY A 90 11.08 1.57 -21.11
N ASN A 91 10.37 1.03 -22.10
CA ASN A 91 10.13 1.72 -23.37
C ASN A 91 9.33 3.01 -23.17
N VAL A 92 8.30 2.98 -22.31
CA VAL A 92 7.52 4.19 -21.96
C VAL A 92 8.40 5.24 -21.31
N LEU A 93 9.32 4.86 -20.42
CA LEU A 93 10.29 5.78 -19.82
C LEU A 93 11.15 6.46 -20.90
N SER A 94 11.70 5.69 -21.84
CA SER A 94 12.50 6.24 -22.94
C SER A 94 11.71 7.20 -23.84
N GLU A 95 10.48 6.84 -24.20
CA GLU A 95 9.59 7.69 -25.00
C GLU A 95 9.14 8.95 -24.23
N SER A 96 8.89 8.84 -22.92
CA SER A 96 8.48 9.96 -22.09
C SER A 96 9.56 11.04 -21.97
N ALA A 97 10.84 10.67 -22.02
CA ALA A 97 11.95 11.63 -22.01
C ALA A 97 11.93 12.56 -23.23
N LEU A 98 11.57 12.02 -24.41
CA LEU A 98 11.41 12.81 -25.63
C LEU A 98 10.21 13.77 -25.52
N LEU A 99 9.11 13.31 -24.94
CA LEU A 99 7.92 14.14 -24.72
C LEU A 99 8.18 15.26 -23.69
N LYS A 100 8.98 14.98 -22.66
CA LYS A 100 9.40 16.00 -21.69
C LYS A 100 10.14 17.16 -22.36
N ALA A 101 11.05 16.86 -23.28
CA ALA A 101 11.81 17.89 -24.00
C ALA A 101 10.94 18.84 -24.84
N ALA A 102 9.69 18.44 -25.14
CA ALA A 102 8.71 19.26 -25.85
C ALA A 102 7.75 20.02 -24.92
N ALA A 103 7.81 19.81 -23.60
CA ALA A 103 6.95 20.51 -22.64
C ALA A 103 7.37 21.98 -22.52
N THR A 104 6.38 22.88 -22.50
CA THR A 104 6.62 24.34 -22.48
C THR A 104 6.09 25.02 -21.22
N ASP A 105 5.33 24.31 -20.38
CA ASP A 105 4.79 24.83 -19.13
C ASP A 105 5.27 24.02 -17.90
N PRO A 106 5.45 24.67 -16.73
CA PRO A 106 6.00 24.02 -15.53
C PRO A 106 5.14 22.87 -14.99
N MET A 107 3.81 22.92 -15.16
CA MET A 107 2.92 21.86 -14.66
C MET A 107 3.11 20.58 -15.48
N THR A 108 3.16 20.71 -16.80
CA THR A 108 3.44 19.59 -17.70
C THR A 108 4.85 19.04 -17.52
N GLU A 109 5.86 19.92 -17.37
CA GLU A 109 7.24 19.48 -17.08
C GLU A 109 7.31 18.70 -15.75
N GLY A 110 6.70 19.23 -14.70
CA GLY A 110 6.62 18.57 -13.40
C GLY A 110 5.87 17.24 -13.47
N ALA A 111 4.83 17.14 -14.31
CA ALA A 111 4.10 15.89 -14.51
C ALA A 111 4.99 14.80 -15.15
N PHE A 112 5.87 15.16 -16.09
CA PHE A 112 6.88 14.24 -16.63
C PHE A 112 7.91 13.81 -15.58
N ASP A 113 8.35 14.72 -14.70
CA ASP A 113 9.26 14.36 -13.62
C ASP A 113 8.63 13.38 -12.63
N VAL A 114 7.37 13.61 -12.24
CA VAL A 114 6.60 12.67 -11.42
C VAL A 114 6.46 11.34 -12.14
N CYS A 115 6.04 11.35 -13.40
CA CYS A 115 5.86 10.12 -14.18
C CYS A 115 7.15 9.31 -14.28
N ARG A 116 8.30 9.95 -14.53
CA ARG A 116 9.60 9.27 -14.54
C ARG A 116 9.89 8.61 -13.18
N GLU A 117 9.75 9.35 -12.07
CA GLU A 117 10.04 8.82 -10.72
C GLU A 117 9.19 7.58 -10.40
N VAL A 118 7.89 7.63 -10.68
CA VAL A 118 6.98 6.51 -10.36
C VAL A 118 7.13 5.35 -11.33
N LEU A 119 7.44 5.58 -12.61
CA LEU A 119 7.71 4.48 -13.55
C LEU A 119 9.06 3.80 -13.27
N GLU A 120 10.07 4.55 -12.81
CA GLU A 120 11.31 3.95 -12.30
C GLU A 120 11.04 3.09 -11.05
N LYS A 121 10.16 3.53 -10.14
CA LYS A 121 9.68 2.69 -9.03
C LYS A 121 8.98 1.43 -9.53
N ALA A 122 8.11 1.55 -10.53
CA ALA A 122 7.41 0.41 -11.12
C ALA A 122 8.37 -0.62 -11.73
N VAL A 123 9.40 -0.20 -12.46
CA VAL A 123 10.44 -1.10 -12.98
C VAL A 123 11.17 -1.81 -11.85
N ARG A 124 11.50 -1.10 -10.76
CA ARG A 124 12.16 -1.71 -9.59
C ARG A 124 11.28 -2.76 -8.93
N ASP A 125 9.99 -2.48 -8.72
CA ASP A 125 9.06 -3.44 -8.13
C ASP A 125 8.87 -4.68 -8.99
N LEU A 126 8.83 -4.52 -10.32
CA LEU A 126 8.77 -5.66 -11.25
C LEU A 126 10.02 -6.53 -11.13
N ARG A 127 11.22 -5.94 -11.10
CA ARG A 127 12.48 -6.68 -10.90
C ARG A 127 12.55 -7.34 -9.53
N ARG A 128 12.15 -6.62 -8.47
CA ARG A 128 12.04 -7.16 -7.11
C ARG A 128 11.10 -8.37 -7.06
N ALA A 129 10.02 -8.37 -7.85
CA ALA A 129 9.13 -9.50 -7.98
C ALA A 129 9.80 -10.68 -8.69
N VAL A 130 10.52 -10.46 -9.79
CA VAL A 130 11.29 -11.52 -10.49
C VAL A 130 12.34 -12.13 -9.57
N ASP A 131 13.18 -11.31 -8.92
CA ASP A 131 14.23 -11.77 -8.00
C ASP A 131 13.65 -12.61 -6.86
N LYS A 132 12.47 -12.21 -6.35
CA LYS A 132 11.77 -12.94 -5.29
C LYS A 132 11.23 -14.26 -5.80
N ILE A 133 10.65 -14.30 -7.00
CA ILE A 133 10.22 -15.55 -7.66
C ILE A 133 11.39 -16.51 -7.84
N ASP A 134 12.59 -16.00 -8.13
CA ASP A 134 13.75 -16.86 -8.33
C ASP A 134 14.14 -17.68 -7.07
N VAL A 135 14.02 -17.09 -5.89
CA VAL A 135 14.40 -17.73 -4.60
C VAL A 135 13.29 -18.58 -3.95
N LEU A 136 12.21 -18.90 -4.67
CA LEU A 136 11.02 -19.60 -4.14
C LEU A 136 11.28 -21.05 -3.64
N ASP A 137 12.47 -21.61 -3.87
CA ASP A 137 12.80 -22.99 -3.47
C ASP A 137 13.29 -23.14 -2.01
N GLU A 138 13.42 -22.04 -1.25
CA GLU A 138 14.00 -22.03 0.10
C GLU A 138 12.97 -21.71 1.19
N GLY A 139 12.46 -22.74 1.89
CA GLY A 139 12.01 -22.76 3.31
C GLY A 139 11.11 -21.64 3.87
N SER A 140 10.64 -20.70 3.05
CA SER A 140 9.95 -19.49 3.46
C SER A 140 8.44 -19.72 3.48
N SER A 141 7.75 -19.00 4.37
CA SER A 141 6.29 -19.04 4.43
C SER A 141 5.71 -18.57 3.10
N MET A 142 5.15 -19.50 2.32
CA MET A 142 4.50 -19.23 1.03
C MET A 142 3.48 -18.08 1.10
N LYS A 143 2.83 -17.90 2.25
CA LYS A 143 1.86 -16.83 2.48
C LYS A 143 2.49 -15.44 2.55
N GLU A 144 3.64 -15.31 3.20
CA GLU A 144 4.38 -14.03 3.28
C GLU A 144 4.99 -13.69 1.92
N PHE A 145 5.53 -14.70 1.25
CA PHE A 145 6.07 -14.62 -0.09
C PHE A 145 5.06 -14.01 -1.08
N VAL A 146 3.85 -14.59 -1.15
CA VAL A 146 2.80 -14.10 -2.04
C VAL A 146 2.32 -12.72 -1.63
N ALA A 147 2.21 -12.45 -0.32
CA ALA A 147 1.78 -11.15 0.17
C ALA A 147 2.73 -10.02 -0.29
N ASP A 148 4.04 -10.26 -0.27
CA ASP A 148 5.06 -9.35 -0.79
C ASP A 148 4.90 -9.12 -2.30
N LEU A 149 4.85 -10.20 -3.09
CA LEU A 149 4.68 -10.08 -4.55
C LEU A 149 3.40 -9.34 -4.93
N ARG A 150 2.28 -9.67 -4.28
CA ARG A 150 0.99 -9.02 -4.50
C ARG A 150 1.04 -7.54 -4.15
N THR A 151 1.78 -7.18 -3.11
CA THR A 151 1.99 -5.79 -2.69
C THR A 151 2.81 -5.02 -3.72
N TRP A 152 3.93 -5.57 -4.19
CA TRP A 152 4.79 -4.89 -5.18
C TRP A 152 4.11 -4.79 -6.54
N LEU A 153 3.47 -5.85 -7.03
CA LEU A 153 2.73 -5.81 -8.30
C LEU A 153 1.50 -4.90 -8.22
N SER A 154 0.85 -4.77 -7.06
CA SER A 154 -0.17 -3.73 -6.83
C SER A 154 0.43 -2.33 -6.92
N ALA A 155 1.62 -2.12 -6.36
CA ALA A 155 2.31 -0.83 -6.40
C ALA A 155 2.75 -0.45 -7.83
N VAL A 156 3.16 -1.41 -8.67
CA VAL A 156 3.42 -1.18 -10.10
C VAL A 156 2.22 -0.53 -10.78
N ILE A 157 1.03 -1.09 -10.58
CA ILE A 157 -0.22 -0.58 -11.17
C ILE A 157 -0.52 0.82 -10.62
N THR A 158 -0.39 1.04 -9.31
CA THR A 158 -0.60 2.36 -8.71
C THR A 158 0.39 3.38 -9.26
N ASN A 159 1.67 3.05 -9.37
CA ASN A 159 2.69 3.96 -9.90
C ASN A 159 2.39 4.36 -11.36
N GLN A 160 1.91 3.43 -12.19
CA GLN A 160 1.45 3.74 -13.55
C GLN A 160 0.22 4.66 -13.56
N GLU A 161 -0.73 4.47 -12.64
CA GLU A 161 -1.87 5.38 -12.45
C GLU A 161 -1.41 6.77 -11.98
N THR A 162 -0.50 6.85 -11.01
CA THR A 162 0.07 8.09 -10.50
C THR A 162 0.79 8.87 -11.60
N CYS A 163 1.51 8.18 -12.51
CA CYS A 163 2.06 8.83 -13.70
C CYS A 163 0.94 9.48 -14.54
N ILE A 164 -0.17 8.78 -14.80
CA ILE A 164 -1.29 9.32 -15.59
C ILE A 164 -1.94 10.50 -14.87
N ASP A 165 -2.19 10.37 -13.56
CA ASP A 165 -2.86 11.39 -12.75
C ASP A 165 -2.01 12.66 -12.60
N ALA A 166 -0.69 12.57 -12.69
CA ALA A 166 0.21 13.73 -12.69
C ALA A 166 -0.11 14.72 -13.83
N PHE A 167 -0.68 14.25 -14.94
CA PHE A 167 -1.06 15.09 -16.09
C PHE A 167 -2.48 15.67 -16.00
N GLN A 168 -3.19 15.53 -14.87
CA GLN A 168 -4.57 16.04 -14.73
C GLN A 168 -4.70 17.54 -15.05
N TYR A 169 -3.67 18.33 -14.73
CA TYR A 169 -3.60 19.77 -14.97
C TYR A 169 -2.59 20.16 -16.07
N ALA A 170 -2.04 19.18 -16.79
CA ALA A 170 -1.15 19.44 -17.91
C ALA A 170 -1.91 20.07 -19.09
N THR A 171 -1.17 20.79 -19.94
CA THR A 171 -1.78 21.45 -21.11
C THR A 171 -1.96 20.47 -22.28
N GLY A 172 -3.00 20.72 -23.10
CA GLY A 172 -3.26 19.97 -24.33
C GLY A 172 -3.71 18.52 -24.12
N ASP A 173 -3.27 17.63 -25.01
CA ASP A 173 -3.63 16.21 -25.04
C ASP A 173 -2.57 15.28 -24.41
N THR A 174 -1.56 15.87 -23.75
CA THR A 174 -0.39 15.17 -23.20
C THR A 174 -0.77 14.04 -22.25
N GLY A 175 -1.71 14.28 -21.33
CA GLY A 175 -2.18 13.25 -20.40
C GLY A 175 -2.86 12.07 -21.11
N GLN A 176 -3.60 12.32 -22.19
CA GLN A 176 -4.23 11.26 -22.97
C GLN A 176 -3.21 10.47 -23.79
N LYS A 177 -2.19 11.14 -24.35
CA LYS A 177 -1.04 10.48 -25.00
C LYS A 177 -0.30 9.57 -24.03
N MET A 178 0.02 10.06 -22.82
CA MET A 178 0.69 9.27 -21.80
C MET A 178 -0.15 8.05 -21.39
N LYS A 179 -1.45 8.24 -21.19
CA LYS A 179 -2.38 7.14 -20.89
C LYS A 179 -2.41 6.07 -21.99
N ASN A 180 -2.38 6.48 -23.26
CA ASN A 180 -2.34 5.56 -24.40
C ASN A 180 -1.00 4.82 -24.46
N LEU A 181 0.10 5.53 -24.23
CA LEU A 181 1.45 4.98 -24.22
C LEU A 181 1.62 3.90 -23.12
N LEU A 182 1.04 4.13 -21.94
CA LEU A 182 1.03 3.19 -20.81
C LEU A 182 0.04 2.03 -20.95
N ARG A 183 -0.83 2.00 -21.98
CA ARG A 183 -1.94 1.04 -22.04
C ARG A 183 -1.47 -0.41 -21.92
N THR A 184 -0.56 -0.83 -22.79
CA THR A 184 -0.05 -2.22 -22.80
C THR A 184 0.75 -2.54 -21.54
N ALA A 185 1.53 -1.58 -21.01
CA ALA A 185 2.26 -1.76 -19.76
C ALA A 185 1.30 -2.05 -18.58
N ARG A 186 0.19 -1.30 -18.50
CA ARG A 186 -0.86 -1.50 -17.49
C ARG A 186 -1.55 -2.85 -17.62
N GLU A 187 -1.83 -3.29 -18.84
CA GLU A 187 -2.42 -4.62 -19.09
C GLU A 187 -1.48 -5.74 -18.63
N LEU A 188 -0.20 -5.66 -18.99
CA LEU A 188 0.83 -6.62 -18.59
C LEU A 188 1.02 -6.66 -17.07
N SER A 189 1.07 -5.49 -16.40
CA SER A 189 1.19 -5.42 -14.94
C SER A 189 -0.04 -6.01 -14.23
N SER A 190 -1.26 -5.78 -14.75
CA SER A 190 -2.49 -6.40 -14.26
C SER A 190 -2.47 -7.92 -14.44
N ASN A 191 -1.99 -8.41 -15.58
CA ASN A 191 -1.84 -9.85 -15.84
C ASN A 191 -0.82 -10.48 -14.88
N GLY A 192 0.37 -9.88 -14.71
CA GLY A 192 1.38 -10.39 -13.78
C GLY A 192 0.85 -10.48 -12.34
N LEU A 193 0.10 -9.48 -11.89
CA LEU A 193 -0.57 -9.51 -10.59
C LEU A 193 -1.59 -10.65 -10.46
N ALA A 194 -2.41 -10.87 -11.49
CA ALA A 194 -3.40 -11.95 -11.51
C ALA A 194 -2.74 -13.33 -11.49
N MET A 195 -1.67 -13.51 -12.27
CA MET A 195 -0.92 -14.76 -12.35
C MET A 195 -0.32 -15.17 -11.00
N VAL A 196 0.30 -14.22 -10.29
CA VAL A 196 0.86 -14.46 -8.95
C VAL A 196 -0.24 -14.72 -7.91
N THR A 197 -1.35 -13.99 -7.98
CA THR A 197 -2.44 -14.14 -7.00
C THR A 197 -3.11 -15.52 -7.11
N ASP A 198 -3.35 -16.00 -8.32
CA ASP A 198 -4.17 -17.20 -8.53
C ASP A 198 -3.34 -18.49 -8.37
N ILE A 199 -2.02 -18.44 -8.60
CA ILE A 199 -1.12 -19.56 -8.24
C ILE A 199 -1.08 -19.77 -6.72
N SER A 200 -1.11 -18.70 -5.92
CA SER A 200 -1.22 -18.84 -4.47
C SER A 200 -2.51 -19.53 -4.06
N GLU A 201 -3.63 -19.14 -4.65
CA GLU A 201 -4.94 -19.74 -4.37
C GLU A 201 -4.95 -21.22 -4.81
N PHE A 202 -4.30 -21.56 -5.92
CA PHE A 202 -4.15 -22.95 -6.38
C PHE A 202 -3.26 -23.80 -5.45
N LEU A 203 -2.12 -23.27 -4.99
CA LEU A 203 -1.23 -23.96 -4.04
C LEU A 203 -1.89 -24.16 -2.67
N ASP A 204 -2.70 -23.19 -2.21
CA ASP A 204 -3.50 -23.32 -1.00
C ASP A 204 -4.57 -24.43 -1.13
N THR A 205 -5.17 -24.61 -2.32
CA THR A 205 -6.19 -25.67 -2.55
C THR A 205 -5.63 -27.09 -2.61
N LEU A 206 -4.33 -27.26 -2.88
CA LEU A 206 -3.69 -28.57 -3.00
C LEU A 206 -3.24 -29.19 -1.67
N GLN A 207 -3.47 -28.54 -0.52
CA GLN A 207 -3.04 -29.03 0.82
C GLN A 207 -1.56 -29.46 0.89
N LEU A 208 -0.70 -28.95 0.01
CA LEU A 208 0.73 -29.27 0.01
C LEU A 208 1.50 -28.61 1.16
N GLY A 209 0.85 -27.73 1.94
CA GLY A 209 1.39 -27.18 3.18
C GLY A 209 1.69 -28.24 4.26
N ASP A 210 0.99 -29.38 4.25
CA ASP A 210 1.24 -30.48 5.19
C ASP A 210 2.34 -31.44 4.71
N ILE A 211 2.73 -31.40 3.44
CA ILE A 211 3.70 -32.33 2.84
C ILE A 211 5.11 -31.72 2.72
N LEU A 212 5.24 -30.39 2.72
CA LEU A 212 6.53 -29.71 2.46
C LEU A 212 7.05 -28.78 3.57
N GLY A 213 6.44 -28.77 4.76
CA GLY A 213 7.11 -28.22 5.94
C GLY A 213 6.19 -27.61 7.00
N GLY A 214 6.05 -28.34 8.11
CA GLY A 214 5.55 -27.80 9.39
C GLY A 214 4.12 -28.17 9.72
N GLY A 215 3.89 -29.44 10.07
CA GLY A 215 2.59 -29.89 10.59
C GLY A 215 2.24 -29.22 11.92
N ASP A 216 1.09 -28.55 11.96
CA ASP A 216 0.36 -28.26 13.19
C ASP A 216 -0.63 -29.40 13.41
N GLY A 217 -0.21 -30.37 14.22
CA GLY A 217 -0.97 -31.59 14.49
C GLY A 217 -2.23 -31.31 15.29
N THR A 218 -3.39 -31.38 14.64
CA THR A 218 -4.69 -31.48 15.32
C THR A 218 -5.55 -32.61 14.75
N SER A 219 -5.25 -33.86 15.13
CA SER A 219 -6.30 -34.86 15.43
C SER A 219 -5.70 -36.15 16.03
N GLY A 220 -6.26 -36.60 17.14
CA GLY A 220 -5.98 -37.92 17.71
C GLY A 220 -5.64 -37.87 19.20
N GLY A 221 -6.64 -38.10 20.05
CA GLY A 221 -6.48 -38.06 21.50
C GLY A 221 -5.51 -39.11 22.04
N SER A 222 -4.62 -38.69 22.94
CA SER A 222 -4.15 -39.52 24.05
C SER A 222 -3.73 -38.68 25.25
N ARG A 223 -4.38 -39.01 26.37
CA ARG A 223 -4.09 -38.82 27.80
C ARG A 223 -3.00 -37.81 28.21
N LYS A 224 -3.43 -36.84 29.02
CA LYS A 224 -2.64 -36.05 29.96
C LYS A 224 -1.68 -36.93 30.79
N LEU A 225 -0.44 -36.49 30.94
CA LEU A 225 0.30 -36.60 32.19
C LEU A 225 0.83 -35.20 32.55
N MET A 226 0.55 -34.78 33.78
CA MET A 226 1.12 -33.57 34.37
C MET A 226 2.55 -33.87 34.83
N GLU A 227 3.48 -32.97 34.53
CA GLU A 227 4.73 -32.87 35.29
C GLU A 227 5.10 -31.38 35.44
N GLN A 228 5.75 -31.12 36.57
CA GLN A 228 5.70 -29.92 37.38
C GLN A 228 6.68 -28.85 36.86
N GLU A 229 6.27 -27.58 36.92
CA GLU A 229 7.09 -26.41 36.56
C GLU A 229 8.38 -26.37 37.38
N GLN A 230 9.51 -26.31 36.68
CA GLN A 230 10.80 -25.91 37.24
C GLN A 230 11.40 -24.86 36.30
N GLU A 231 11.49 -23.62 36.78
CA GLU A 231 12.09 -22.49 36.06
C GLU A 231 13.57 -22.77 35.75
N PRO A 232 14.04 -22.59 34.50
CA PRO A 232 15.46 -22.51 34.22
C PRO A 232 15.94 -21.06 34.30
N GLU A 233 17.08 -20.88 34.97
CA GLU A 233 17.84 -19.63 35.10
C GLU A 233 18.28 -19.05 33.74
N PRO A 234 18.55 -17.73 33.65
CA PRO A 234 18.80 -17.06 32.38
C PRO A 234 20.21 -17.35 31.85
N GLU A 235 20.30 -17.90 30.64
CA GLU A 235 21.52 -17.92 29.84
C GLU A 235 21.81 -16.53 29.23
N PRO A 236 23.09 -16.16 29.00
CA PRO A 236 23.46 -14.80 28.61
C PRO A 236 23.01 -14.47 27.18
N GLU A 237 22.16 -13.44 27.06
CA GLU A 237 21.67 -12.91 25.78
C GLU A 237 22.82 -12.39 24.91
N ALA A 238 22.96 -12.94 23.71
CA ALA A 238 23.74 -12.33 22.64
C ALA A 238 23.01 -11.07 22.13
N GLU A 239 23.70 -9.93 22.11
CA GLU A 239 23.23 -8.65 21.61
C GLU A 239 22.85 -8.75 20.11
N GLY A 240 21.56 -8.95 19.80
CA GLY A 240 21.04 -9.00 18.43
C GLY A 240 19.72 -8.24 18.29
N ASP A 241 19.69 -7.31 17.32
CA ASP A 241 18.62 -6.50 16.69
C ASP A 241 17.21 -6.36 17.29
N GLY A 242 16.63 -7.34 17.98
CA GLY A 242 15.33 -7.20 18.65
C GLY A 242 15.33 -6.20 19.81
N PHE A 243 16.51 -5.91 20.37
CA PHE A 243 16.68 -5.03 21.52
C PHE A 243 16.59 -3.55 21.16
N VAL A 244 17.02 -3.15 19.95
CA VAL A 244 17.00 -1.74 19.51
C VAL A 244 15.59 -1.30 19.15
N THR A 245 14.81 -2.14 18.44
CA THR A 245 13.45 -1.83 17.99
C THR A 245 12.44 -1.80 19.13
N LYS A 246 12.50 -2.76 20.06
CA LYS A 246 11.65 -2.76 21.27
C LYS A 246 11.94 -1.59 22.22
N ARG A 247 13.20 -1.14 22.34
CA ARG A 247 13.56 0.02 23.17
C ARG A 247 13.28 1.35 22.49
N LEU A 248 13.33 1.44 21.16
CA LEU A 248 13.24 2.73 20.44
C LEU A 248 11.96 3.52 20.70
N LEU A 249 10.82 2.83 20.85
CA LEU A 249 9.50 3.48 20.90
C LEU A 249 8.84 3.41 22.29
N ALA A 250 9.33 2.55 23.20
CA ALA A 250 9.08 2.64 24.64
C ALA A 250 9.95 3.73 25.31
N ALA A 251 11.05 4.10 24.66
CA ALA A 251 11.92 5.19 25.04
C ALA A 251 11.25 6.57 24.83
N THR A 252 11.41 7.45 25.81
CA THR A 252 11.32 8.89 25.54
C THR A 252 12.45 9.27 24.58
N ALA A 253 12.30 10.37 23.82
CA ALA A 253 13.34 10.95 22.96
C ALA A 253 14.75 10.99 23.59
N LEU A 254 14.85 10.99 24.92
CA LEU A 254 16.07 11.03 25.73
C LEU A 254 16.75 9.67 25.96
N SER A 255 16.10 8.55 25.66
CA SER A 255 16.57 7.18 26.00
C SER A 255 17.00 6.32 24.81
N VAL A 256 16.85 6.82 23.59
CA VAL A 256 17.40 6.22 22.37
C VAL A 256 18.77 6.82 22.08
N LYS A 257 19.79 6.00 21.79
CA LYS A 257 21.08 6.51 21.28
C LYS A 257 20.90 6.98 19.83
N PRO A 258 20.91 8.30 19.55
CA PRO A 258 20.70 8.79 18.20
C PRO A 258 21.89 8.47 17.29
N THR A 259 21.63 8.15 16.03
CA THR A 259 22.67 8.19 14.98
C THR A 259 23.01 9.65 14.67
N ILE A 260 21.99 10.51 14.56
CA ILE A 260 22.12 11.94 14.27
C ILE A 260 21.14 12.73 15.14
N VAL A 261 21.57 13.90 15.60
CA VAL A 261 20.71 14.90 16.25
C VAL A 261 20.60 16.13 15.36
N VAL A 262 19.38 16.57 15.09
CA VAL A 262 19.05 17.81 14.38
C VAL A 262 18.51 18.83 15.39
N ALA A 263 19.09 20.02 15.43
CA ALA A 263 18.67 21.07 16.34
C ALA A 263 18.90 22.47 15.75
N LYS A 264 17.85 23.30 15.68
CA LYS A 264 17.95 24.66 15.12
C LYS A 264 18.86 25.57 15.94
N ASP A 265 18.96 25.33 17.25
CA ASP A 265 19.81 26.07 18.19
C ASP A 265 21.31 25.77 18.05
N GLY A 266 21.70 24.83 17.18
CA GLY A 266 23.09 24.43 16.96
C GLY A 266 23.62 23.39 17.94
N SER A 267 22.80 22.88 18.87
CA SER A 267 23.18 21.83 19.82
C SER A 267 23.18 20.41 19.23
N GLY A 268 22.87 20.27 17.93
CA GLY A 268 22.88 19.03 17.16
C GLY A 268 23.90 19.09 16.04
N LYS A 269 24.10 17.97 15.33
CA LYS A 269 25.04 17.87 14.19
C LYS A 269 24.57 18.69 13.00
N PHE A 270 23.27 18.78 12.78
CA PHE A 270 22.66 19.56 11.70
C PHE A 270 21.61 20.54 12.24
N LYS A 271 21.41 21.64 11.51
CA LYS A 271 20.34 22.61 11.80
C LYS A 271 19.06 22.34 11.01
N SER A 272 19.14 21.56 9.93
CA SER A 272 18.02 21.17 9.08
C SER A 272 17.90 19.64 9.02
N ILE A 273 16.67 19.17 8.77
CA ILE A 273 16.38 17.74 8.58
C ILE A 273 16.87 17.31 7.20
N THR A 274 16.73 18.17 6.19
CA THR A 274 17.17 17.91 4.81
C THR A 274 18.67 17.65 4.74
N ASP A 275 19.51 18.44 5.43
CA ASP A 275 20.97 18.20 5.45
C ASP A 275 21.33 16.90 6.15
N ALA A 276 20.62 16.54 7.23
CA ALA A 276 20.83 15.29 7.93
C ALA A 276 20.52 14.09 7.01
N VAL A 277 19.36 14.11 6.33
CA VAL A 277 18.96 13.09 5.36
C VAL A 277 19.95 13.02 4.20
N ALA A 278 20.32 14.16 3.62
CA ALA A 278 21.27 14.22 2.50
C ALA A 278 22.67 13.70 2.89
N SER A 279 23.11 13.91 4.14
CA SER A 279 24.40 13.43 4.62
C SER A 279 24.46 11.90 4.67
N ILE A 280 23.35 11.24 5.01
CA ILE A 280 23.23 9.79 5.04
C ILE A 280 23.00 9.26 3.63
N ALA A 281 22.15 9.91 2.83
CA ALA A 281 21.86 9.50 1.46
C ALA A 281 23.13 9.41 0.57
N LYS A 282 24.14 10.25 0.84
CA LYS A 282 25.43 10.20 0.13
C LYS A 282 26.25 8.93 0.41
N THR A 283 25.98 8.21 1.49
CA THR A 283 26.66 6.95 1.79
C THR A 283 26.00 5.74 1.10
N ILE A 284 24.92 5.98 0.35
CA ILE A 284 24.16 4.96 -0.36
C ILE A 284 24.74 4.80 -1.77
N PRO A 285 25.25 3.61 -2.15
CA PRO A 285 25.67 3.37 -3.52
C PRO A 285 24.50 3.55 -4.50
N PRO A 286 24.74 4.10 -5.70
CA PRO A 286 23.72 4.17 -6.73
C PRO A 286 23.15 2.78 -7.04
N HIS A 287 21.82 2.68 -7.20
CA HIS A 287 21.12 1.46 -7.59
C HIS A 287 21.19 0.26 -6.63
N THR A 288 21.71 0.42 -5.41
CA THR A 288 21.54 -0.59 -4.37
C THR A 288 20.40 -0.20 -3.44
N SER A 289 19.47 -1.12 -3.20
CA SER A 289 18.71 -1.04 -1.95
C SER A 289 19.71 -1.34 -0.85
N ILE A 290 19.93 -0.41 0.08
CA ILE A 290 20.53 -0.83 1.34
C ILE A 290 19.42 -1.63 2.04
N ASN A 291 19.43 -2.96 1.86
CA ASN A 291 19.19 -3.79 3.02
C ASN A 291 20.31 -3.37 3.96
N GLY A 292 20.01 -2.50 4.93
CA GLY A 292 20.94 -1.76 5.81
C GLY A 292 22.34 -2.38 5.80
N THR A 293 23.42 -1.63 5.52
CA THR A 293 24.75 -2.06 5.91
C THR A 293 24.65 -2.52 7.37
N ASN A 294 24.64 -3.83 7.59
CA ASN A 294 24.37 -4.56 8.85
C ASN A 294 22.94 -4.55 9.45
N GLY A 295 21.87 -4.32 8.68
CA GLY A 295 20.49 -4.52 9.15
C GLY A 295 19.93 -3.50 10.15
N THR A 296 20.72 -2.51 10.59
CA THR A 296 20.38 -1.59 11.69
C THR A 296 19.54 -0.37 11.26
N PHE A 297 18.62 0.07 12.12
CA PHE A 297 17.85 1.31 11.95
C PHE A 297 18.72 2.57 12.11
N ILE A 298 18.46 3.58 11.29
CA ILE A 298 19.14 4.89 11.34
C ILE A 298 18.23 5.88 12.04
N VAL A 299 18.64 6.40 13.19
CA VAL A 299 17.78 7.24 14.04
C VAL A 299 18.22 8.70 13.95
N ILE A 300 17.31 9.55 13.45
CA ILE A 300 17.43 11.00 13.46
C ILE A 300 16.51 11.56 14.55
N MET A 301 17.12 12.05 15.63
CA MET A 301 16.43 12.80 16.68
C MET A 301 16.32 14.26 16.28
N ILE A 302 15.11 14.81 16.29
CA ILE A 302 14.81 16.18 15.87
C ILE A 302 14.31 16.94 17.10
N LYS A 303 15.09 17.92 17.57
CA LYS A 303 14.71 18.74 18.72
C LYS A 303 13.46 19.59 18.43
N ALA A 304 12.90 20.17 19.49
CA ALA A 304 11.75 21.08 19.37
C ALA A 304 12.09 22.27 18.46
N GLY A 305 11.12 22.66 17.65
CA GLY A 305 11.25 23.74 16.67
C GLY A 305 10.32 23.57 15.48
N VAL A 306 10.13 24.67 14.76
CA VAL A 306 9.44 24.68 13.46
C VAL A 306 10.49 24.69 12.36
N TYR A 307 10.53 23.65 11.54
CA TYR A 307 11.46 23.41 10.44
C TYR A 307 10.73 23.73 9.13
N ASP A 308 10.98 24.92 8.58
CA ASP A 308 10.41 25.38 7.30
C ASP A 308 11.27 24.86 6.15
N GLU A 309 11.00 23.62 5.75
CA GLU A 309 11.73 22.89 4.71
C GLU A 309 10.85 21.80 4.10
N THR A 310 11.12 21.45 2.83
CA THR A 310 10.52 20.27 2.19
C THR A 310 11.49 19.11 2.31
N VAL A 311 11.11 18.07 3.05
CA VAL A 311 11.96 16.91 3.32
C VAL A 311 11.57 15.76 2.40
N THR A 312 12.51 15.28 1.60
CA THR A 312 12.35 14.05 0.80
C THR A 312 13.30 12.99 1.32
N ILE A 313 12.75 11.88 1.82
CA ILE A 313 13.52 10.68 2.14
C ILE A 313 13.63 9.87 0.85
N PRO A 314 14.83 9.75 0.25
CA PRO A 314 14.99 9.08 -1.03
C PRO A 314 14.79 7.57 -0.91
N TRP A 315 14.54 6.94 -2.05
CA TRP A 315 14.60 5.49 -2.17
C TRP A 315 16.03 5.00 -1.85
N GLY A 316 16.13 3.79 -1.29
CA GLY A 316 17.39 3.18 -0.89
C GLY A 316 17.84 3.56 0.53
N LEU A 317 17.34 4.67 1.08
CA LEU A 317 17.56 5.07 2.49
C LEU A 317 16.58 4.34 3.42
N ASN A 318 16.57 3.02 3.39
CA ASN A 318 15.63 2.19 4.15
C ASN A 318 15.94 2.20 5.66
N LYS A 319 14.95 1.80 6.48
CA LYS A 319 15.06 1.72 7.95
C LYS A 319 15.40 3.05 8.63
N LEU A 320 14.94 4.16 8.05
CA LEU A 320 15.11 5.49 8.64
C LEU A 320 14.03 5.76 9.68
N VAL A 321 14.45 6.24 10.86
CA VAL A 321 13.56 6.65 11.96
C VAL A 321 13.71 8.15 12.21
N LEU A 322 12.60 8.88 12.13
CA LEU A 322 12.50 10.27 12.58
C LEU A 322 11.77 10.34 13.92
N ILE A 323 12.40 10.91 14.94
CA ILE A 323 11.79 11.08 16.27
C ILE A 323 11.85 12.55 16.66
N GLY A 324 10.70 13.18 16.85
CA GLY A 324 10.58 14.54 17.36
C GLY A 324 10.50 14.62 18.89
N ALA A 325 10.41 15.84 19.41
CA ALA A 325 10.19 16.12 20.84
C ALA A 325 8.70 16.09 21.24
N GLY A 326 7.80 15.76 20.32
CA GLY A 326 6.34 15.80 20.48
C GLY A 326 5.68 16.40 19.24
N PRO A 327 4.48 15.94 18.85
CA PRO A 327 3.84 16.32 17.58
C PRO A 327 3.43 17.80 17.48
N THR A 328 3.43 18.52 18.61
CA THR A 328 3.21 19.98 18.66
C THR A 328 4.51 20.76 18.93
N ALA A 329 5.58 20.08 19.38
CA ALA A 329 6.84 20.70 19.75
C ALA A 329 7.86 20.68 18.60
N THR A 330 7.90 19.61 17.82
CA THR A 330 8.71 19.47 16.61
C THR A 330 7.77 19.45 15.40
N LYS A 331 7.91 20.42 14.49
CA LYS A 331 7.06 20.52 13.31
C LYS A 331 7.85 20.77 12.04
N ILE A 332 7.58 20.01 10.97
CA ILE A 332 8.01 20.29 9.60
C ILE A 332 6.89 21.07 8.90
N THR A 333 7.19 22.19 8.26
CA THR A 333 6.19 23.05 7.60
C THR A 333 6.59 23.36 6.17
N GLY A 334 5.59 23.37 5.28
CA GLY A 334 5.73 23.69 3.86
C GLY A 334 4.45 24.34 3.32
N LYS A 335 4.46 24.75 2.05
CA LYS A 335 3.32 25.46 1.41
C LYS A 335 3.17 25.22 -0.10
N LYS A 336 3.80 24.16 -0.64
CA LYS A 336 3.66 23.82 -2.06
C LYS A 336 2.22 23.36 -2.33
N SER A 337 1.70 23.68 -3.50
CA SER A 337 0.33 23.35 -3.88
C SER A 337 0.13 23.33 -5.39
N VAL A 338 -0.94 22.68 -5.85
CA VAL A 338 -1.32 22.65 -7.27
C VAL A 338 -1.60 24.05 -7.82
N LYS A 339 -2.28 24.91 -7.06
CA LYS A 339 -2.47 26.30 -7.48
C LYS A 339 -1.16 27.07 -7.64
N GLY A 340 -0.12 26.65 -6.91
CA GLY A 340 1.25 27.16 -7.08
C GLY A 340 2.01 26.60 -8.28
N GLY A 341 1.37 25.82 -9.16
CA GLY A 341 2.00 25.24 -10.35
C GLY A 341 2.78 23.95 -10.09
N VAL A 342 2.57 23.29 -8.95
CA VAL A 342 3.27 22.06 -8.57
C VAL A 342 2.32 20.86 -8.68
N PRO A 343 2.65 19.78 -9.42
CA PRO A 343 1.82 18.58 -9.45
C PRO A 343 1.57 18.01 -8.05
N THR A 344 0.37 17.49 -7.80
CA THR A 344 -0.07 17.01 -6.47
C THR A 344 0.99 16.16 -5.75
N TYR A 345 1.55 15.16 -6.44
CA TYR A 345 2.58 14.25 -5.90
C TYR A 345 3.80 15.00 -5.32
N SER A 346 4.19 16.12 -5.93
CA SER A 346 5.36 16.92 -5.58
C SER A 346 5.08 18.05 -4.59
N THR A 347 3.83 18.17 -4.11
CA THR A 347 3.44 19.19 -3.12
C THR A 347 3.76 18.79 -1.68
N ALA A 348 4.12 17.53 -1.43
CA ALA A 348 4.35 16.99 -0.10
C ALA A 348 5.41 17.77 0.68
N THR A 349 5.11 18.13 1.93
CA THR A 349 6.08 18.75 2.85
C THR A 349 7.07 17.69 3.36
N LEU A 350 6.59 16.49 3.69
CA LEU A 350 7.40 15.31 3.92
C LEU A 350 7.04 14.24 2.88
N ALA A 351 7.99 13.89 2.01
CA ALA A 351 7.88 12.83 1.03
C ALA A 351 8.76 11.63 1.43
N VAL A 352 8.14 10.48 1.72
CA VAL A 352 8.82 9.25 2.15
C VAL A 352 8.83 8.24 1.00
N ASN A 353 10.01 7.98 0.43
CA ASN A 353 10.24 6.97 -0.60
C ASN A 353 11.03 5.73 -0.09
N SER A 354 11.19 5.61 1.24
CA SER A 354 12.01 4.61 1.93
C SER A 354 11.17 3.48 2.50
N ASP A 355 11.61 2.23 2.33
CA ASP A 355 11.03 1.07 3.02
C ASP A 355 11.42 1.07 4.50
N ASP A 356 10.58 0.45 5.34
CA ASP A 356 10.76 0.32 6.80
C ASP A 356 10.94 1.68 7.52
N PHE A 357 10.32 2.74 6.98
CA PHE A 357 10.37 4.06 7.56
C PHE A 357 9.54 4.15 8.84
N VAL A 358 10.07 4.83 9.86
CA VAL A 358 9.35 5.10 11.10
C VAL A 358 9.34 6.60 11.42
N ALA A 359 8.18 7.14 11.79
CA ALA A 359 8.07 8.48 12.36
C ALA A 359 7.37 8.44 13.73
N LYS A 360 7.95 9.13 14.71
CA LYS A 360 7.39 9.25 16.06
C LYS A 360 7.45 10.69 16.59
N ASP A 361 6.40 11.08 17.31
CA ASP A 361 6.37 12.32 18.11
C ASP A 361 6.70 13.59 17.29
N ILE A 362 6.19 13.69 16.05
CA ILE A 362 6.49 14.80 15.13
C ILE A 362 5.22 15.31 14.43
N GLY A 363 5.18 16.62 14.19
CA GLY A 363 4.16 17.28 13.38
C GLY A 363 4.65 17.57 11.96
N VAL A 364 3.78 17.45 10.97
CA VAL A 364 4.02 17.86 9.59
C VAL A 364 2.80 18.64 9.10
N GLU A 365 3.02 19.80 8.49
CA GLU A 365 1.92 20.60 7.96
C GLU A 365 2.18 21.17 6.57
N ASN A 366 1.12 21.32 5.78
CA ASN A 366 1.12 22.14 4.58
C ASN A 366 0.18 23.34 4.77
N THR A 367 0.76 24.53 4.69
CA THR A 367 0.12 25.83 4.99
C THR A 367 -0.44 26.53 3.76
N ALA A 368 -0.50 25.88 2.59
CA ALA A 368 -1.07 26.47 1.36
C ALA A 368 -2.53 26.95 1.52
N GLY A 369 -3.26 26.38 2.49
CA GLY A 369 -4.63 26.77 2.79
C GLY A 369 -5.67 26.14 1.86
N PRO A 370 -6.98 26.36 2.12
CA PRO A 370 -8.05 25.77 1.31
C PRO A 370 -8.11 26.37 -0.10
N GLN A 371 -7.48 27.54 -0.30
CA GLN A 371 -7.36 28.18 -1.60
C GLN A 371 -6.22 27.60 -2.45
N GLY A 372 -5.32 26.80 -1.88
CA GLY A 372 -4.17 26.20 -2.56
C GLY A 372 -4.53 25.05 -3.49
N LEU A 373 -5.77 24.56 -3.45
CA LEU A 373 -6.17 23.25 -4.02
C LEU A 373 -5.37 22.13 -3.34
N GLN A 374 -4.99 21.07 -4.05
CA GLN A 374 -4.23 19.96 -3.50
C GLN A 374 -2.87 20.41 -2.94
N ALA A 375 -2.59 20.05 -1.69
CA ALA A 375 -1.39 20.45 -0.98
C ALA A 375 -1.05 19.46 0.15
N LEU A 376 -0.18 18.50 -0.15
CA LEU A 376 0.13 17.39 0.74
C LEU A 376 1.00 17.84 1.92
N ALA A 377 0.62 17.44 3.13
CA ALA A 377 1.52 17.48 4.29
C ALA A 377 2.49 16.31 4.22
N VAL A 378 1.97 15.09 4.04
CA VAL A 378 2.76 13.85 4.01
C VAL A 378 2.39 13.00 2.78
N ARG A 379 3.42 12.47 2.11
CA ARG A 379 3.29 11.41 1.11
C ARG A 379 4.15 10.22 1.52
N ILE A 380 3.59 9.02 1.57
CA ILE A 380 4.31 7.79 1.88
C ILE A 380 4.18 6.82 0.71
N SER A 381 5.33 6.42 0.19
CA SER A 381 5.47 5.51 -0.95
C SER A 381 6.67 4.56 -0.76
N GLY A 382 6.89 4.16 0.49
CA GLY A 382 7.81 3.10 0.88
C GLY A 382 7.05 2.06 1.70
N ASP A 383 7.43 0.79 1.54
CA ASP A 383 6.75 -0.34 2.14
C ASP A 383 7.03 -0.45 3.64
N LYS A 384 6.11 -1.04 4.39
CA LYS A 384 6.23 -1.29 5.85
C LYS A 384 6.50 -0.02 6.68
N SER A 385 5.86 1.09 6.30
CA SER A 385 6.01 2.37 7.02
C SER A 385 5.16 2.39 8.30
N VAL A 386 5.73 2.88 9.41
CA VAL A 386 5.04 3.02 10.71
C VAL A 386 5.05 4.48 11.18
N LEU A 387 3.87 5.01 11.52
CA LEU A 387 3.71 6.35 12.07
C LEU A 387 3.03 6.27 13.44
N TYR A 388 3.69 6.80 14.48
CA TYR A 388 3.17 6.75 15.85
C TYR A 388 3.17 8.13 16.51
N ASN A 389 2.01 8.57 16.99
CA ASN A 389 1.86 9.90 17.61
C ASN A 389 2.35 11.04 16.69
N VAL A 390 1.99 10.93 15.41
CA VAL A 390 2.30 11.94 14.37
C VAL A 390 1.08 12.82 14.12
N ARG A 391 1.30 14.12 14.00
CA ARG A 391 0.25 15.08 13.61
C ARG A 391 0.46 15.56 12.18
N MET A 392 -0.55 15.42 11.33
CA MET A 392 -0.52 15.78 9.91
C MET A 392 -1.63 16.78 9.63
N ASP A 393 -1.25 18.02 9.35
CA ASP A 393 -2.20 19.13 9.18
C ASP A 393 -2.16 19.69 7.76
N GLY A 394 -3.31 19.77 7.11
CA GLY A 394 -3.46 20.36 5.78
C GLY A 394 -4.89 20.79 5.51
N TYR A 395 -5.21 20.97 4.24
CA TYR A 395 -6.58 21.22 3.77
C TYR A 395 -6.99 20.15 2.77
N GLN A 396 -6.79 20.35 1.48
CA GLN A 396 -7.09 19.34 0.47
C GLN A 396 -5.87 18.42 0.31
N ASP A 397 -6.12 17.11 0.29
CA ASP A 397 -5.11 16.07 0.07
C ASP A 397 -3.99 16.02 1.15
N THR A 398 -4.33 16.20 2.44
CA THR A 398 -3.34 16.27 3.55
C THR A 398 -2.38 15.07 3.60
N LEU A 399 -2.90 13.84 3.59
CA LEU A 399 -2.11 12.60 3.66
C LEU A 399 -2.34 11.75 2.41
N CYS A 400 -1.27 11.56 1.64
CA CYS A 400 -1.20 10.59 0.56
C CYS A 400 -0.54 9.31 1.04
N ALA A 401 -1.36 8.32 1.41
CA ALA A 401 -0.92 6.94 1.60
C ALA A 401 -0.84 6.25 0.23
N ASP A 402 0.19 6.62 -0.53
CA ASP A 402 0.32 6.42 -1.97
C ASP A 402 0.27 4.93 -2.36
N VAL A 403 1.22 4.14 -1.85
CA VAL A 403 1.44 2.72 -2.20
C VAL A 403 1.97 1.91 -1.02
N TYR A 404 1.96 0.58 -1.17
CA TYR A 404 2.48 -0.42 -0.24
C TYR A 404 1.78 -0.48 1.13
N ARG A 405 2.39 -1.16 2.10
CA ARG A 405 1.83 -1.40 3.44
C ARG A 405 2.22 -0.28 4.40
N GLN A 406 1.25 0.25 5.14
CA GLN A 406 1.47 1.36 6.06
C GLN A 406 0.61 1.22 7.32
N TYR A 407 1.19 1.49 8.48
CA TYR A 407 0.51 1.45 9.78
C TYR A 407 0.58 2.80 10.50
N PHE A 408 -0.56 3.29 10.96
CA PHE A 408 -0.70 4.56 11.66
C PHE A 408 -1.34 4.32 13.03
N ARG A 409 -0.67 4.73 14.10
CA ARG A 409 -1.14 4.59 15.47
C ARG A 409 -1.19 5.93 16.18
N SER A 410 -2.32 6.24 16.80
CA SER A 410 -2.49 7.44 17.63
C SER A 410 -2.11 8.74 16.91
N CYS A 411 -2.33 8.78 15.59
CA CYS A 411 -2.07 9.96 14.77
C CYS A 411 -3.25 10.92 14.78
N ILE A 412 -2.97 12.21 14.54
CA ILE A 412 -3.99 13.22 14.27
C ILE A 412 -3.84 13.67 12.82
N ILE A 413 -4.90 13.55 12.03
CA ILE A 413 -4.92 13.96 10.62
C ILE A 413 -6.03 14.99 10.44
N SER A 414 -5.69 16.19 9.96
CA SER A 414 -6.67 17.26 9.73
C SER A 414 -6.71 17.72 8.26
N GLY A 415 -7.91 17.97 7.75
CA GLY A 415 -8.10 18.44 6.38
C GLY A 415 -9.56 18.62 5.99
N THR A 416 -9.80 18.73 4.68
CA THR A 416 -11.10 19.13 4.10
C THR A 416 -11.56 18.15 3.03
N ILE A 417 -11.06 18.29 1.81
CA ILE A 417 -11.36 17.46 0.65
C ILE A 417 -10.31 16.37 0.56
N ASP A 418 -10.75 15.11 0.48
CA ASP A 418 -9.91 13.93 0.22
C ASP A 418 -8.64 13.88 1.09
N PHE A 419 -8.74 14.34 2.34
CA PHE A 419 -7.55 14.61 3.14
C PHE A 419 -6.83 13.35 3.62
N LEU A 420 -7.45 12.18 3.46
CA LEU A 420 -6.81 10.88 3.49
C LEU A 420 -7.07 10.16 2.15
N PHE A 421 -6.05 10.04 1.31
CA PHE A 421 -6.18 9.44 -0.03
C PHE A 421 -4.96 8.61 -0.42
N GLY A 422 -5.04 7.95 -1.57
CA GLY A 422 -3.98 7.08 -2.11
C GLY A 422 -4.50 5.66 -2.38
N ASN A 423 -3.58 4.74 -2.66
CA ASN A 423 -3.90 3.35 -2.97
C ASN A 423 -2.95 2.38 -2.22
N GLY A 424 -2.50 2.74 -1.01
CA GLY A 424 -1.79 1.81 -0.12
C GLY A 424 -2.72 0.78 0.54
N LEU A 425 -2.12 -0.28 1.10
CA LEU A 425 -2.76 -1.12 2.11
C LEU A 425 -2.46 -0.52 3.48
N THR A 426 -3.47 0.14 4.06
CA THR A 426 -3.28 0.98 5.25
C THR A 426 -4.18 0.57 6.39
N LEU A 427 -3.62 0.64 7.60
CA LEU A 427 -4.35 0.47 8.85
C LEU A 427 -4.14 1.69 9.75
N TYR A 428 -5.24 2.30 10.16
CA TYR A 428 -5.28 3.38 11.14
C TYR A 428 -5.91 2.84 12.43
N GLN A 429 -5.17 2.93 13.54
CA GLN A 429 -5.66 2.56 14.87
C GLN A 429 -5.52 3.71 15.86
N ASP A 430 -6.56 3.96 16.64
CA ASP A 430 -6.63 5.02 17.65
C ASP A 430 -6.31 6.42 17.09
N CYS A 431 -6.51 6.63 15.80
CA CYS A 431 -6.26 7.91 15.15
C CYS A 431 -7.46 8.85 15.29
N THR A 432 -7.21 10.15 15.21
CA THR A 432 -8.25 11.18 15.15
C THR A 432 -8.21 11.89 13.80
N PHE A 433 -9.34 11.85 13.08
CA PHE A 433 -9.56 12.58 11.84
C PHE A 433 -10.37 13.85 12.12
N ILE A 434 -9.77 15.02 11.87
CA ILE A 434 -10.37 16.33 12.14
C ILE A 434 -10.75 16.99 10.82
N THR A 435 -12.05 17.06 10.55
CA THR A 435 -12.58 17.78 9.38
C THR A 435 -12.57 19.27 9.65
N ARG A 436 -11.92 20.03 8.77
CA ARG A 436 -11.74 21.47 8.84
C ARG A 436 -12.75 22.19 7.96
N LYS A 437 -12.91 23.49 8.17
CA LYS A 437 -13.71 24.37 7.33
C LYS A 437 -13.05 24.51 5.95
N PRO A 438 -13.72 24.11 4.85
CA PRO A 438 -13.19 24.26 3.51
C PRO A 438 -13.39 25.69 2.98
N ALA A 439 -12.99 25.95 1.73
CA ALA A 439 -13.38 27.20 1.07
C ALA A 439 -14.91 27.23 0.85
N PRO A 440 -15.51 28.44 0.72
CA PRO A 440 -16.95 28.55 0.48
C PRO A 440 -17.41 27.72 -0.73
N GLY A 441 -18.53 27.01 -0.57
CA GLY A 441 -19.14 26.20 -1.63
C GLY A 441 -18.51 24.82 -1.84
N GLN A 442 -17.47 24.46 -1.09
CA GLN A 442 -16.87 23.12 -1.15
C GLN A 442 -17.52 22.16 -0.14
N GLU A 443 -17.49 20.88 -0.49
CA GLU A 443 -17.85 19.77 0.38
C GLU A 443 -16.58 19.07 0.89
N CYS A 444 -16.64 18.46 2.06
CA CYS A 444 -15.54 17.70 2.64
C CYS A 444 -15.76 16.19 2.45
N ALA A 445 -14.67 15.47 2.20
CA ALA A 445 -14.65 14.02 2.22
C ALA A 445 -13.40 13.58 2.98
N VAL A 446 -13.58 12.73 3.99
CA VAL A 446 -12.45 12.27 4.79
C VAL A 446 -11.54 11.37 3.97
N THR A 447 -12.12 10.41 3.23
CA THR A 447 -11.34 9.40 2.48
C THR A 447 -11.56 9.43 0.97
N ALA A 448 -10.50 9.16 0.20
CA ALA A 448 -10.56 8.96 -1.25
C ALA A 448 -9.61 7.85 -1.72
N HIS A 449 -10.02 6.58 -1.57
CA HIS A 449 -9.17 5.44 -1.93
C HIS A 449 -9.14 5.19 -3.46
N GLY A 450 -7.94 4.99 -3.99
CA GLY A 450 -7.61 5.01 -5.42
C GLY A 450 -7.42 3.66 -6.09
N ARG A 451 -8.09 2.60 -5.64
CA ARG A 451 -7.93 1.26 -6.23
C ARG A 451 -8.58 1.12 -7.60
N SER A 452 -7.82 0.60 -8.57
CA SER A 452 -8.23 0.42 -9.97
C SER A 452 -8.18 -1.03 -10.48
N ASP A 453 -7.51 -1.93 -9.77
CA ASP A 453 -7.36 -3.35 -10.15
C ASP A 453 -8.01 -4.32 -9.12
N PRO A 454 -8.81 -5.31 -9.58
CA PRO A 454 -9.55 -6.21 -8.69
C PRO A 454 -8.67 -7.26 -7.98
N LYS A 455 -7.48 -7.58 -8.50
CA LYS A 455 -6.53 -8.50 -7.87
C LYS A 455 -5.62 -7.79 -6.87
N SER A 456 -5.56 -6.46 -6.91
CA SER A 456 -4.79 -5.67 -5.95
C SER A 456 -5.23 -5.87 -4.49
N ASN A 457 -4.28 -5.96 -3.56
CA ASN A 457 -4.53 -6.14 -2.12
C ASN A 457 -4.80 -4.82 -1.36
N THR A 458 -4.80 -3.67 -2.03
CA THR A 458 -4.83 -2.35 -1.39
C THR A 458 -6.17 -2.04 -0.74
N ALA A 459 -6.16 -1.39 0.42
CA ALA A 459 -7.36 -1.05 1.17
C ALA A 459 -7.06 0.04 2.19
N LEU A 460 -8.06 0.87 2.47
CA LEU A 460 -8.03 1.83 3.56
C LEU A 460 -8.84 1.27 4.74
N ILE A 461 -8.16 0.91 5.83
CA ILE A 461 -8.79 0.29 7.01
C ILE A 461 -8.66 1.24 8.20
N ILE A 462 -9.80 1.69 8.73
CA ILE A 462 -9.90 2.58 9.88
C ILE A 462 -10.54 1.81 11.03
N GLN A 463 -9.79 1.56 12.09
CA GLN A 463 -10.23 0.77 13.24
C GLN A 463 -10.06 1.55 14.54
N ASN A 464 -11.10 1.58 15.37
CA ASN A 464 -11.07 2.25 16.68
C ASN A 464 -10.61 3.72 16.62
N CYS A 465 -11.00 4.43 15.57
CA CYS A 465 -10.62 5.82 15.37
C CYS A 465 -11.74 6.79 15.76
N LYS A 466 -11.42 8.09 15.80
CA LYS A 466 -12.38 9.16 16.03
C LYS A 466 -12.49 10.07 14.81
N PHE A 467 -13.72 10.33 14.35
CA PHE A 467 -14.04 11.35 13.37
C PHE A 467 -14.67 12.54 14.09
N THR A 468 -14.05 13.71 13.96
CA THR A 468 -14.48 14.96 14.60
C THR A 468 -14.34 16.13 13.62
N ALA A 469 -14.84 17.30 14.02
CA ALA A 469 -14.81 18.53 13.23
C ALA A 469 -14.23 19.68 14.04
N GLU A 470 -13.52 20.59 13.37
CA GLU A 470 -13.10 21.83 14.02
C GLU A 470 -14.32 22.73 14.32
N PRO A 471 -14.28 23.56 15.39
CA PRO A 471 -15.40 24.44 15.74
C PRO A 471 -15.85 25.34 14.58
N GLY A 472 -14.90 25.78 13.75
CA GLY A 472 -15.17 26.62 12.58
C GLY A 472 -16.04 25.94 11.51
N LEU A 473 -15.96 24.61 11.35
CA LEU A 473 -16.82 23.85 10.43
C LEU A 473 -18.27 23.83 10.93
N LEU A 474 -18.46 23.58 12.22
CA LEU A 474 -19.78 23.45 12.86
C LEU A 474 -20.59 24.75 12.87
N GLN A 475 -19.92 25.90 12.71
CA GLN A 475 -20.54 27.22 12.72
C GLN A 475 -20.99 27.71 11.33
N VAL A 476 -20.64 27.01 10.24
CA VAL A 476 -20.99 27.42 8.87
C VAL A 476 -22.49 27.28 8.62
N LYS A 477 -23.10 28.28 7.96
CA LYS A 477 -24.51 28.30 7.57
C LYS A 477 -24.65 28.61 6.06
N PRO A 478 -25.33 27.75 5.26
CA PRO A 478 -25.82 26.43 5.62
C PRO A 478 -24.67 25.47 6.01
N PRO A 479 -24.93 24.38 6.76
CA PRO A 479 -23.90 23.43 7.15
C PRO A 479 -23.12 22.88 5.94
N VAL A 480 -21.80 22.81 6.08
CA VAL A 480 -20.92 22.18 5.09
C VAL A 480 -21.26 20.70 5.01
N GLN A 481 -21.38 20.19 3.79
CA GLN A 481 -21.57 18.76 3.59
C GLN A 481 -20.25 18.03 3.81
N ALA A 482 -20.20 17.13 4.79
CA ALA A 482 -19.03 16.33 5.10
C ALA A 482 -19.36 14.84 5.02
N PHE A 483 -18.49 14.05 4.40
CA PHE A 483 -18.69 12.63 4.14
C PHE A 483 -17.52 11.79 4.63
N LEU A 484 -17.76 10.51 4.92
CA LEU A 484 -16.74 9.52 5.28
C LEU A 484 -15.74 9.29 4.14
N GLY A 485 -16.20 9.44 2.90
CA GLY A 485 -15.34 9.36 1.73
C GLY A 485 -16.08 9.33 0.41
N ARG A 486 -15.30 9.20 -0.66
CA ARG A 486 -15.78 9.07 -2.04
C ARG A 486 -14.83 8.26 -2.93
N PRO A 487 -15.33 7.55 -3.95
CA PRO A 487 -14.53 6.61 -4.74
C PRO A 487 -13.71 7.32 -5.82
N TRP A 488 -12.46 7.68 -5.51
CA TRP A 488 -11.54 8.29 -6.47
C TRP A 488 -11.33 7.44 -7.73
N LYS A 489 -11.26 6.11 -7.55
CA LYS A 489 -11.12 5.14 -8.65
C LYS A 489 -12.20 4.04 -8.55
N PRO A 490 -12.51 3.31 -9.64
CA PRO A 490 -13.70 2.44 -9.70
C PRO A 490 -13.79 1.35 -8.62
N LEU A 491 -12.65 0.84 -8.15
CA LEU A 491 -12.59 -0.27 -7.17
C LEU A 491 -12.19 0.22 -5.77
N SER A 492 -12.44 1.50 -5.47
CA SER A 492 -12.21 2.12 -4.17
C SER A 492 -12.66 1.22 -3.02
N ARG A 493 -11.85 1.10 -1.97
CA ARG A 493 -12.03 0.12 -0.90
C ARG A 493 -11.68 0.73 0.43
N THR A 494 -12.70 0.99 1.24
CA THR A 494 -12.60 1.67 2.53
C THR A 494 -13.44 0.92 3.56
N ILE A 495 -12.81 0.54 4.67
CA ILE A 495 -13.44 -0.16 5.77
C ILE A 495 -13.31 0.72 7.02
N ILE A 496 -14.44 1.11 7.61
CA ILE A 496 -14.49 1.91 8.85
C ILE A 496 -15.17 1.06 9.92
N MET A 497 -14.42 0.65 10.93
CA MET A 497 -14.92 -0.23 11.97
C MET A 497 -14.57 0.25 13.39
N GLN A 498 -15.45 -0.09 14.33
CA GLN A 498 -15.29 0.17 15.77
C GLN A 498 -14.98 1.64 16.10
N SER A 499 -15.33 2.57 15.21
CA SER A 499 -14.91 3.98 15.30
C SER A 499 -16.01 4.87 15.86
N HIS A 500 -15.64 5.98 16.47
CA HIS A 500 -16.57 7.02 16.92
C HIS A 500 -16.74 8.09 15.84
N ILE A 501 -17.97 8.31 15.38
CA ILE A 501 -18.32 9.28 14.33
C ILE A 501 -19.24 10.35 14.92
N GLU A 502 -18.74 11.58 15.03
CA GLU A 502 -19.52 12.73 15.49
C GLU A 502 -20.56 13.18 14.45
N GLY A 503 -21.53 14.01 14.87
CA GLY A 503 -22.78 14.27 14.15
C GLY A 503 -22.69 15.23 12.96
N PHE A 504 -21.48 15.60 12.54
CA PHE A 504 -21.25 16.52 11.42
C PHE A 504 -21.21 15.80 10.06
N ILE A 505 -21.08 14.47 10.05
CA ILE A 505 -21.12 13.66 8.84
C ILE A 505 -22.56 13.60 8.32
N ASN A 506 -22.72 13.88 7.02
CA ASN A 506 -24.00 13.81 6.32
C ASN A 506 -24.59 12.39 6.46
N GLU A 507 -25.91 12.31 6.66
CA GLU A 507 -26.62 11.04 6.87
C GLU A 507 -26.49 10.02 5.72
N ALA A 508 -26.24 10.50 4.50
CA ALA A 508 -25.89 9.68 3.34
C ALA A 508 -24.56 8.92 3.52
N GLY A 509 -23.66 9.42 4.38
CA GLY A 509 -22.37 8.83 4.76
C GLY A 509 -21.28 8.99 3.71
N TRP A 510 -21.57 8.62 2.46
CA TRP A 510 -20.60 8.56 1.36
C TRP A 510 -21.00 9.52 0.22
N ALA A 511 -20.01 10.21 -0.35
CA ALA A 511 -20.20 11.15 -1.45
C ALA A 511 -19.92 10.51 -2.81
N ARG A 512 -20.62 10.98 -3.85
CA ARG A 512 -20.37 10.56 -5.23
C ARG A 512 -19.05 11.16 -5.71
N TRP A 513 -18.32 10.40 -6.53
CA TRP A 513 -17.27 10.98 -7.38
C TRP A 513 -17.88 11.53 -8.68
N VAL A 514 -17.09 12.28 -9.44
CA VAL A 514 -17.48 12.82 -10.75
C VAL A 514 -17.88 11.67 -11.70
N LYS A 515 -19.02 11.81 -12.40
CA LYS A 515 -19.61 10.78 -13.30
C LYS A 515 -19.96 9.45 -12.61
N ASP A 516 -20.24 9.47 -11.31
CA ASP A 516 -20.66 8.27 -10.57
C ASP A 516 -19.66 7.10 -10.65
N VAL A 517 -18.36 7.42 -10.77
CA VAL A 517 -17.30 6.41 -10.74
C VAL A 517 -17.43 5.56 -9.47
N GLY A 518 -17.34 4.24 -9.62
CA GLY A 518 -17.20 3.31 -8.51
C GLY A 518 -18.46 3.06 -7.67
N ILE A 519 -19.60 3.73 -7.91
CA ILE A 519 -20.80 3.52 -7.06
C ILE A 519 -21.24 2.04 -7.02
N ASP A 520 -21.11 1.33 -8.14
CA ASP A 520 -21.54 -0.06 -8.26
C ASP A 520 -20.43 -1.07 -7.90
N THR A 521 -19.18 -0.61 -7.83
CA THR A 521 -17.99 -1.50 -7.80
C THR A 521 -17.03 -1.22 -6.64
N CYS A 522 -17.23 -0.14 -5.88
CA CYS A 522 -16.48 0.11 -4.66
C CYS A 522 -16.82 -0.93 -3.57
N PHE A 523 -15.99 -0.96 -2.55
CA PHE A 523 -16.17 -1.80 -1.38
C PHE A 523 -16.10 -0.93 -0.13
N TYR A 524 -17.24 -0.37 0.25
CA TYR A 524 -17.38 0.48 1.44
C TYR A 524 -18.14 -0.23 2.55
N VAL A 525 -17.55 -0.23 3.74
CA VAL A 525 -18.05 -0.97 4.90
C VAL A 525 -18.02 -0.06 6.13
N GLU A 526 -19.12 -0.06 6.88
CA GLU A 526 -19.20 0.47 8.24
C GLU A 526 -19.57 -0.68 9.20
N TYR A 527 -18.78 -0.91 10.26
CA TYR A 527 -19.04 -2.01 11.21
C TYR A 527 -18.82 -1.60 12.66
N GLY A 528 -19.84 -1.73 13.51
CA GLY A 528 -19.71 -1.48 14.95
C GLY A 528 -19.31 -0.04 15.33
N ASN A 529 -19.54 0.92 14.42
CA ASN A 529 -19.27 2.34 14.68
C ASN A 529 -20.28 2.91 15.70
N LYS A 530 -19.85 3.90 16.47
CA LYS A 530 -20.63 4.57 17.52
C LYS A 530 -20.68 6.08 17.28
N GLY A 531 -21.56 6.77 18.00
CA GLY A 531 -21.72 8.22 17.92
C GLY A 531 -22.84 8.67 16.98
N PRO A 532 -23.22 9.95 17.04
CA PRO A 532 -24.39 10.47 16.32
C PRO A 532 -24.28 10.39 14.79
N GLY A 533 -23.08 10.38 14.23
CA GLY A 533 -22.86 10.22 12.78
C GLY A 533 -22.86 8.77 12.29
N ALA A 534 -22.96 7.78 13.18
CA ALA A 534 -22.84 6.35 12.84
C ALA A 534 -24.17 5.68 12.44
N ASN A 535 -25.27 6.42 12.34
CA ASN A 535 -26.57 5.85 11.97
C ASN A 535 -26.60 5.43 10.48
N LEU A 536 -26.82 4.13 10.23
CA LEU A 536 -26.80 3.55 8.89
C LEU A 536 -28.13 3.68 8.12
N SER A 537 -29.24 4.03 8.79
CA SER A 537 -30.60 3.97 8.22
C SER A 537 -30.84 4.83 6.97
N LYS A 538 -30.03 5.87 6.77
CA LYS A 538 -30.14 6.83 5.67
C LYS A 538 -28.92 6.86 4.74
N ARG A 539 -28.02 5.88 4.89
CA ARG A 539 -26.86 5.75 4.00
C ARG A 539 -27.31 5.56 2.55
N VAL A 540 -26.45 5.96 1.63
CA VAL A 540 -26.62 5.68 0.21
C VAL A 540 -26.82 4.18 -0.03
N LYS A 541 -27.63 3.83 -1.04
CA LYS A 541 -27.99 2.43 -1.37
C LYS A 541 -27.22 1.89 -2.58
N TRP A 542 -25.97 2.29 -2.75
CA TRP A 542 -25.17 1.83 -3.91
C TRP A 542 -24.81 0.36 -3.76
N LYS A 543 -24.59 -0.36 -4.88
CA LYS A 543 -24.13 -1.76 -4.82
C LYS A 543 -22.76 -1.90 -4.17
N GLY A 544 -21.95 -0.85 -4.20
CA GLY A 544 -20.64 -0.81 -3.55
C GLY A 544 -20.68 -0.58 -2.04
N ILE A 545 -21.86 -0.44 -1.41
CA ILE A 545 -22.01 -0.45 0.05
C ILE A 545 -22.25 -1.90 0.50
N HIS A 546 -21.36 -2.41 1.35
CA HIS A 546 -21.40 -3.79 1.82
C HIS A 546 -21.71 -3.84 3.31
N THR A 547 -22.61 -4.76 3.67
CA THR A 547 -22.87 -5.12 5.07
C THR A 547 -22.17 -6.44 5.37
N LEU A 548 -21.18 -6.41 6.27
CA LEU A 548 -20.42 -7.58 6.67
C LEU A 548 -20.87 -8.10 8.03
N ASN A 549 -20.85 -9.43 8.20
CA ASN A 549 -21.03 -10.07 9.50
C ASN A 549 -19.72 -10.12 10.30
N GLY A 550 -19.79 -10.60 11.55
CA GLY A 550 -18.64 -10.69 12.45
C GLY A 550 -17.45 -11.49 11.93
N GLN A 551 -17.68 -12.58 11.20
CA GLN A 551 -16.59 -13.38 10.60
C GLN A 551 -15.96 -12.67 9.40
N GLN A 552 -16.80 -12.06 8.55
CA GLN A 552 -16.34 -11.33 7.37
C GLN A 552 -15.54 -10.08 7.73
N ILE A 553 -15.92 -9.36 8.80
CA ILE A 553 -15.15 -8.18 9.21
C ILE A 553 -13.81 -8.57 9.86
N GLN A 554 -13.70 -9.75 10.48
CA GLN A 554 -12.42 -10.25 11.03
C GLN A 554 -11.34 -10.38 9.96
N SER A 555 -11.69 -10.65 8.69
CA SER A 555 -10.70 -10.72 7.61
C SER A 555 -10.07 -9.37 7.27
N TRP A 556 -10.60 -8.26 7.82
CA TRP A 556 -10.10 -6.90 7.61
C TRP A 556 -9.31 -6.37 8.82
N THR A 557 -9.05 -7.18 9.85
CA THR A 557 -8.17 -6.77 10.95
C THR A 557 -6.71 -6.84 10.52
N GLY A 558 -5.85 -6.09 11.22
CA GLY A 558 -4.42 -6.02 10.91
C GLY A 558 -3.77 -7.37 10.71
N GLY A 559 -4.03 -8.33 11.60
CA GLY A 559 -3.39 -9.66 11.55
C GLY A 559 -3.93 -10.60 10.49
N LYS A 560 -4.91 -10.16 9.72
CA LYS A 560 -5.36 -10.87 8.51
C LYS A 560 -4.89 -10.17 7.24
N VAL A 561 -4.89 -8.83 7.19
CA VAL A 561 -4.51 -8.08 5.99
C VAL A 561 -3.00 -7.90 5.84
N PHE A 562 -2.26 -7.80 6.95
CA PHE A 562 -0.81 -7.81 6.98
C PHE A 562 -0.30 -9.21 7.32
N THR A 563 -0.47 -10.14 6.39
CA THR A 563 0.17 -11.47 6.49
C THR A 563 1.65 -11.32 6.81
N GLY A 564 2.15 -11.99 7.85
CA GLY A 564 3.55 -11.84 8.28
C GLY A 564 3.84 -10.46 8.90
N GLU A 565 2.95 -9.98 9.76
CA GLU A 565 3.00 -8.70 10.51
C GLU A 565 4.21 -8.51 11.46
N THR A 566 5.32 -9.22 11.22
CA THR A 566 6.55 -9.13 12.01
C THR A 566 7.03 -7.68 12.10
N TRP A 567 7.03 -6.95 10.99
CA TRP A 567 7.45 -5.54 10.93
C TRP A 567 6.67 -4.60 11.86
N ILE A 568 5.35 -4.82 12.06
CA ILE A 568 4.55 -4.02 13.01
C ILE A 568 4.92 -4.38 14.45
N LYS A 569 4.99 -5.68 14.77
CA LYS A 569 5.33 -6.14 16.13
C LYS A 569 6.75 -5.75 16.52
N GLU A 570 7.69 -5.91 15.60
CA GLU A 570 9.09 -5.53 15.75
C GLU A 570 9.24 -4.03 15.96
N SER A 571 8.39 -3.20 15.33
CA SER A 571 8.42 -1.75 15.56
C SER A 571 8.22 -1.39 17.04
N GLY A 572 7.51 -2.22 17.82
CA GLY A 572 7.19 -1.95 19.23
C GLY A 572 6.05 -0.92 19.41
N VAL A 573 5.40 -0.48 18.34
CA VAL A 573 4.21 0.38 18.40
C VAL A 573 3.01 -0.44 18.91
N PRO A 574 2.16 0.13 19.79
CA PRO A 574 0.91 -0.52 20.19
C PRO A 574 0.09 -0.93 18.98
N TYR A 575 -0.31 -2.20 18.92
CA TYR A 575 -0.97 -2.79 17.77
C TYR A 575 -2.01 -3.81 18.22
N SER A 576 -3.21 -3.68 17.67
CA SER A 576 -4.31 -4.61 17.88
C SER A 576 -4.51 -5.45 16.62
N PRO A 577 -3.99 -6.70 16.53
CA PRO A 577 -4.08 -7.51 15.31
C PRO A 577 -5.51 -8.01 15.01
N ALA A 578 -6.40 -7.95 15.99
CA ALA A 578 -7.79 -8.38 15.92
C ALA A 578 -8.75 -7.25 16.34
N MET A 579 -10.05 -7.54 16.27
CA MET A 579 -11.13 -6.67 16.74
C MET A 579 -11.27 -6.65 18.25
#